data_AF-K2RN55-F1
#
_entry.id   AF-K2RN55-F1
#
_cell.length_a   1.000
_cell.length_b   1.000
_cell.length_c   1.000
_cell.angle_alpha   90.00
_cell.angle_beta   90.00
_cell.angle_gamma   90.00
#
_symmetry.space_group_name_H-M   'P 1'
#
loop_
_entity.id
_entity.type
_entity.pdbx_description
1 polymer ?
#
loop_
_entity_poly.entity_id
_entity_poly.type
_entity_poly.pdbx_seq_one_letter_code
_entity_poly.pdbx_strand_id
1 'polypeptide(L)'
;MISNRYKAVLLASFALQRLVSGAEVHGAGAEGTVMGPVAFLWPDDRTWDASQDNTAPCGSSAGVTNRTEFPLDQGSVALTIADDAWNIEFHIAFGNNPTSESDFSEQVVSNISSVQPGHQCYKLEALPDSLTAGTNATIQLEYWSSYDDGKNETFYACADVTFVEASAFDAQVPCFNVTASDFDSGSSSPSSASSTGTASSTGTAAPGNSSSSASSSLSSADKAGIAIGSVLGGLSLLGAAVFFWLYRKRAAAKAQAASAAAVTPKEVEEAASVRSH
;
A
#
# COMPACT_ATOMS: atom_id res chain seq x y z
N MET A 1 25.87 57.12 19.78
CA MET A 1 26.14 56.40 21.05
C MET A 1 25.17 55.24 21.14
N ILE A 2 25.69 54.01 21.18
CA ILE A 2 25.09 52.80 21.79
C ILE A 2 23.73 52.34 21.17
N SER A 3 23.53 51.13 20.64
CA SER A 3 24.19 49.86 20.90
C SER A 3 24.09 48.94 19.69
N ASN A 4 25.22 48.30 19.44
CA ASN A 4 25.55 47.40 18.34
C ASN A 4 25.25 45.95 18.78
N ARG A 5 23.97 45.56 18.86
CA ARG A 5 23.57 44.23 19.37
C ARG A 5 22.43 43.55 18.61
N TYR A 6 22.45 43.57 17.28
CA TYR A 6 21.62 42.64 16.48
C TYR A 6 22.34 42.12 15.23
N LYS A 7 23.65 41.89 15.34
CA LYS A 7 24.44 41.19 14.31
C LYS A 7 25.02 39.92 14.91
N ALA A 8 24.19 38.90 15.11
CA ALA A 8 24.65 37.54 15.41
C ALA A 8 23.52 36.50 15.28
N VAL A 9 22.75 36.48 14.19
CA VAL A 9 22.02 35.26 13.78
C VAL A 9 21.89 35.25 12.25
N LEU A 10 23.01 35.08 11.55
CA LEU A 10 23.06 34.75 10.14
C LEU A 10 24.27 33.85 10.01
N LEU A 11 24.04 32.52 10.00
CA LEU A 11 24.89 31.42 9.53
C LEU A 11 24.53 30.14 10.31
N ALA A 12 23.45 29.47 9.90
CA ALA A 12 23.24 28.03 10.09
C ALA A 12 22.00 27.58 9.29
N SER A 13 22.05 27.73 7.96
CA SER A 13 21.10 27.06 7.06
C SER A 13 21.80 25.82 6.52
N PHE A 14 21.95 24.82 7.38
CA PHE A 14 22.26 23.45 6.97
C PHE A 14 21.05 22.58 7.29
N ALA A 15 20.53 21.96 6.23
CA ALA A 15 19.71 20.77 6.17
C ALA A 15 19.15 20.23 7.50
N LEU A 16 17.84 20.35 7.67
CA LEU A 16 17.06 19.48 8.55
C LEU A 16 15.85 18.94 7.78
N GLN A 17 16.13 18.21 6.71
CA GLN A 17 15.28 17.07 6.38
C GLN A 17 15.79 15.92 7.24
N ARG A 18 14.87 15.23 7.94
CA ARG A 18 14.85 13.77 8.15
C ARG A 18 14.12 13.39 9.45
N LEU A 19 13.16 12.47 9.25
CA LEU A 19 12.74 11.38 10.13
C LEU A 19 11.46 11.60 10.95
N VAL A 20 10.32 11.58 10.25
CA VAL A 20 9.23 10.74 10.74
C VAL A 20 9.63 9.30 10.38
N SER A 21 10.24 8.60 11.32
CA SER A 21 10.42 7.14 11.24
C SER A 21 9.26 6.49 11.97
N GLY A 22 8.10 6.43 11.30
CA GLY A 22 7.31 5.22 11.39
C GLY A 22 8.09 4.16 10.61
N ALA A 23 8.24 2.95 11.14
CA ALA A 23 8.82 1.87 10.36
C ALA A 23 7.89 1.62 9.17
N GLU A 24 8.27 2.06 7.97
CA GLU A 24 7.59 1.66 6.73
C GLU A 24 7.96 0.21 6.47
N VAL A 25 7.10 -0.69 6.92
CA VAL A 25 7.23 -2.13 6.70
C VAL A 25 6.28 -2.47 5.56
N HIS A 26 6.79 -3.09 4.49
CA HIS A 26 6.01 -3.69 3.38
C HIS A 26 5.52 -2.78 2.24
N GLY A 27 6.24 -1.71 1.90
CA GLY A 27 5.94 -0.95 0.66
C GLY A 27 4.90 0.16 0.80
N ALA A 28 4.32 0.38 1.98
CA ALA A 28 3.42 1.52 2.24
C ALA A 28 4.07 2.90 1.97
N GLY A 29 5.40 3.02 2.06
CA GLY A 29 6.15 4.22 1.66
C GLY A 29 6.57 4.25 0.19
N ALA A 30 6.37 3.13 -0.52
CA ALA A 30 6.74 2.92 -1.91
C ALA A 30 5.55 3.08 -2.86
N GLU A 31 4.31 2.89 -2.38
CA GLU A 31 3.08 3.15 -3.13
C GLU A 31 3.05 4.58 -3.66
N GLY A 32 2.67 4.74 -4.93
CA GLY A 32 2.60 6.02 -5.60
C GLY A 32 3.97 6.65 -5.92
N THR A 33 5.09 5.99 -5.58
CA THR A 33 6.45 6.49 -5.88
C THR A 33 7.24 5.54 -6.77
N VAL A 34 7.22 4.24 -6.47
CA VAL A 34 7.95 3.21 -7.23
C VAL A 34 7.10 1.97 -7.52
N MET A 35 5.89 1.90 -6.97
CA MET A 35 4.91 0.83 -7.23
C MET A 35 3.47 1.33 -7.02
N GLY A 36 2.49 0.61 -7.58
CA GLY A 36 1.08 0.75 -7.22
C GLY A 36 0.74 -0.01 -5.94
N PRO A 37 -0.54 -0.30 -5.66
CA PRO A 37 -0.95 -0.99 -4.44
C PRO A 37 -0.34 -2.39 -4.27
N VAL A 38 -0.13 -3.10 -5.37
CA VAL A 38 0.54 -4.41 -5.41
C VAL A 38 1.56 -4.43 -6.54
N ALA A 39 2.74 -4.99 -6.27
CA ALA A 39 3.78 -5.22 -7.27
C ALA A 39 4.43 -6.60 -7.08
N PHE A 40 5.06 -7.09 -8.13
CA PHE A 40 5.92 -8.26 -8.00
C PHE A 40 7.16 -7.91 -7.18
N LEU A 41 7.40 -8.67 -6.12
CA LEU A 41 8.70 -8.76 -5.49
C LEU A 41 9.60 -9.78 -6.20
N TRP A 42 9.00 -10.81 -6.80
CA TRP A 42 9.68 -11.77 -7.66
C TRP A 42 8.67 -12.52 -8.55
N PRO A 43 8.97 -12.78 -9.84
CA PRO A 43 10.06 -12.18 -10.62
C PRO A 43 9.86 -10.67 -10.77
N ASP A 44 10.93 -9.90 -10.99
CA ASP A 44 10.84 -8.43 -11.04
C ASP A 44 9.84 -7.97 -12.10
N ASP A 45 9.09 -6.92 -11.76
CA ASP A 45 8.13 -6.30 -12.66
C ASP A 45 8.81 -5.49 -13.77
N ARG A 46 8.06 -5.27 -14.85
CA ARG A 46 8.36 -4.16 -15.74
C ARG A 46 8.25 -2.86 -14.96
N THR A 47 9.04 -1.87 -15.36
CA THR A 47 9.07 -0.57 -14.69
C THR A 47 7.67 0.00 -14.49
N TRP A 48 7.31 0.23 -13.23
CA TRP A 48 6.03 0.81 -12.85
C TRP A 48 5.86 2.25 -13.37
N ASP A 49 4.64 2.58 -13.74
CA ASP A 49 4.23 3.90 -14.22
C ASP A 49 2.79 4.18 -13.75
N ALA A 50 2.64 5.10 -12.80
CA ALA A 50 1.34 5.48 -12.21
C ALA A 50 0.28 5.89 -13.25
N SER A 51 0.69 6.37 -14.43
CA SER A 51 -0.27 6.76 -15.47
C SER A 51 -0.77 5.57 -16.29
N GLN A 52 -0.12 4.42 -16.15
CA GLN A 52 -0.34 3.23 -16.96
C GLN A 52 -0.83 2.05 -16.15
N ASP A 53 -0.73 2.03 -14.82
CA ASP A 53 -1.01 0.86 -13.98
C ASP A 53 -2.46 0.36 -14.05
N ASN A 54 -3.42 1.21 -14.42
CA ASN A 54 -4.80 0.80 -14.77
C ASN A 54 -5.00 0.39 -16.24
N THR A 55 -3.93 0.25 -17.03
CA THR A 55 -3.98 -0.07 -18.47
C THR A 55 -3.43 -1.47 -18.74
N ALA A 56 -4.31 -2.34 -19.22
CA ALA A 56 -3.99 -3.68 -19.69
C ALA A 56 -2.96 -3.67 -20.85
N PRO A 57 -2.12 -4.72 -20.99
CA PRO A 57 -2.05 -5.89 -20.11
C PRO A 57 -1.09 -5.73 -18.92
N CYS A 58 -0.14 -4.79 -18.99
CA CYS A 58 1.03 -4.81 -18.11
C CYS A 58 1.14 -3.63 -17.15
N GLY A 59 0.21 -2.68 -17.20
CA GLY A 59 0.25 -1.54 -16.28
C GLY A 59 1.48 -0.64 -16.45
N SER A 60 2.12 -0.69 -17.62
CA SER A 60 3.43 -0.08 -17.85
C SER A 60 3.56 0.37 -19.31
N SER A 61 4.30 1.45 -19.53
CA SER A 61 4.72 1.89 -20.87
C SER A 61 5.95 1.13 -21.38
N ALA A 62 6.59 0.31 -20.53
CA ALA A 62 7.75 -0.49 -20.91
C ALA A 62 7.35 -1.77 -21.67
N GLY A 63 8.10 -2.06 -22.74
CA GLY A 63 8.07 -3.38 -23.39
C GLY A 63 8.87 -4.41 -22.58
N VAL A 64 9.00 -5.62 -23.15
CA VAL A 64 9.86 -6.67 -22.58
C VAL A 64 11.30 -6.15 -22.48
N THR A 65 11.91 -6.27 -21.30
CA THR A 65 13.32 -5.92 -21.06
C THR A 65 14.14 -7.16 -20.71
N ASN A 66 14.56 -7.28 -19.45
CA ASN A 66 15.27 -8.45 -18.95
C ASN A 66 14.27 -9.53 -18.52
N ARG A 67 14.61 -10.79 -18.79
CA ARG A 67 13.80 -11.94 -18.40
C ARG A 67 14.42 -12.61 -17.20
N THR A 68 13.61 -12.90 -16.19
CA THR A 68 14.03 -13.68 -15.03
C THR A 68 14.01 -15.16 -15.38
N GLU A 69 15.06 -15.89 -15.02
CA GLU A 69 15.05 -17.35 -15.11
C GLU A 69 13.98 -17.91 -14.17
N PHE A 70 13.07 -18.73 -14.70
CA PHE A 70 11.92 -19.23 -13.96
C PHE A 70 11.84 -20.75 -14.13
N PRO A 71 11.70 -21.53 -13.06
CA PRO A 71 11.78 -22.97 -13.18
C PRO A 71 10.52 -23.52 -13.87
N LEU A 72 10.69 -24.52 -14.73
CA LEU A 72 9.58 -25.25 -15.39
C LEU A 72 8.65 -25.91 -14.37
N ASP A 73 9.19 -26.30 -13.22
CA ASP A 73 8.50 -26.94 -12.12
C ASP A 73 8.64 -26.13 -10.82
N GLN A 74 7.59 -26.15 -10.00
CA GLN A 74 7.59 -25.53 -8.67
C GLN A 74 7.87 -24.00 -8.65
N GLY A 75 7.64 -23.31 -9.76
CA GLY A 75 7.71 -21.86 -9.84
C GLY A 75 6.76 -21.17 -8.85
N SER A 76 7.15 -19.98 -8.40
CA SER A 76 6.37 -19.17 -7.46
C SER A 76 6.40 -17.71 -7.86
N VAL A 77 5.43 -16.93 -7.41
CA VAL A 77 5.44 -15.47 -7.52
C VAL A 77 5.38 -14.90 -6.11
N ALA A 78 6.21 -13.90 -5.84
CA ALA A 78 6.22 -13.17 -4.59
C ALA A 78 5.72 -11.75 -4.86
N LEU A 79 4.86 -11.26 -3.98
CA LEU A 79 4.27 -9.93 -4.02
C LEU A 79 4.82 -9.07 -2.90
N THR A 80 4.94 -7.78 -3.18
CA THR A 80 4.93 -6.72 -2.18
C THR A 80 3.59 -5.99 -2.29
N ILE A 81 2.91 -5.83 -1.15
CA ILE A 81 1.55 -5.31 -1.08
C ILE A 81 1.61 -4.09 -0.18
N ALA A 82 1.37 -2.92 -0.75
CA ALA A 82 1.40 -1.65 -0.04
C ALA A 82 0.03 -1.24 0.52
N ASP A 83 -1.06 -1.60 -0.18
CA ASP A 83 -2.44 -1.36 0.25
C ASP A 83 -3.32 -2.61 0.02
N ASP A 84 -4.51 -2.62 0.62
CA ASP A 84 -5.49 -3.68 0.44
C ASP A 84 -5.84 -3.84 -1.05
N ALA A 85 -5.92 -5.10 -1.47
CA ALA A 85 -6.31 -5.45 -2.83
C ALA A 85 -7.22 -6.68 -2.84
N TRP A 86 -7.99 -6.81 -3.92
CA TRP A 86 -9.02 -7.85 -4.11
C TRP A 86 -8.96 -8.46 -5.50
N ASN A 87 -9.56 -9.64 -5.66
CA ASN A 87 -9.62 -10.36 -6.94
C ASN A 87 -8.26 -10.48 -7.62
N ILE A 88 -7.27 -10.99 -6.87
CA ILE A 88 -5.90 -11.11 -7.35
C ILE A 88 -5.83 -12.34 -8.23
N GLU A 89 -5.42 -12.13 -9.47
CA GLU A 89 -5.27 -13.16 -10.48
C GLU A 89 -3.89 -13.08 -11.12
N PHE A 90 -3.34 -14.26 -11.41
CA PHE A 90 -2.12 -14.38 -12.17
C PHE A 90 -2.41 -15.13 -13.46
N HIS A 91 -2.11 -14.49 -14.57
CA HIS A 91 -2.25 -15.06 -15.90
C HIS A 91 -0.89 -15.19 -16.57
N ILE A 92 -0.76 -16.09 -17.54
CA ILE A 92 0.48 -16.27 -18.28
C ILE A 92 0.23 -16.20 -19.79
N ALA A 93 1.15 -15.52 -20.48
CA ALA A 93 1.23 -15.51 -21.93
C ALA A 93 2.57 -16.10 -22.37
N PHE A 94 2.55 -17.18 -23.15
CA PHE A 94 3.75 -17.77 -23.73
C PHE A 94 4.15 -17.04 -25.01
N GLY A 95 5.42 -16.69 -25.12
CA GLY A 95 5.97 -15.99 -26.28
C GLY A 95 6.96 -14.89 -25.90
N ASN A 96 7.47 -14.21 -26.94
CA ASN A 96 8.55 -13.25 -26.77
C ASN A 96 8.10 -11.83 -26.42
N ASN A 97 6.87 -11.45 -26.77
CA ASN A 97 6.36 -10.10 -26.58
C ASN A 97 4.82 -10.08 -26.66
N PRO A 98 4.11 -10.59 -25.64
CA PRO A 98 2.66 -10.43 -25.56
C PRO A 98 2.32 -8.94 -25.40
N THR A 99 1.31 -8.48 -26.12
CA THR A 99 0.93 -7.06 -26.20
C THR A 99 -0.56 -6.82 -26.07
N SER A 100 -1.37 -7.89 -26.06
CA SER A 100 -2.82 -7.81 -25.96
C SER A 100 -3.31 -8.59 -24.75
N GLU A 101 -4.37 -8.10 -24.11
CA GLU A 101 -4.99 -8.79 -22.97
C GLU A 101 -5.42 -10.23 -23.32
N SER A 102 -5.86 -10.46 -24.56
CA SER A 102 -6.22 -11.79 -25.04
C SER A 102 -5.08 -12.80 -25.09
N ASP A 103 -3.82 -12.35 -24.95
CA ASP A 103 -2.65 -13.23 -24.89
C ASP A 103 -2.58 -13.97 -23.52
N PHE A 104 -3.25 -13.43 -22.50
CA PHE A 104 -3.19 -13.87 -21.08
C PHE A 104 -4.43 -14.68 -20.69
N SER A 105 -4.80 -15.68 -21.47
CA SER A 105 -6.00 -16.50 -21.21
C SER A 105 -5.82 -17.61 -20.17
N GLU A 106 -4.58 -17.92 -19.78
CA GLU A 106 -4.25 -19.02 -18.89
C GLU A 106 -3.96 -18.51 -17.48
N GLN A 107 -4.90 -18.73 -16.57
CA GLN A 107 -4.73 -18.42 -15.16
C GLN A 107 -3.84 -19.48 -14.49
N VAL A 108 -2.74 -19.04 -13.88
CA VAL A 108 -1.72 -19.92 -13.27
C VAL A 108 -1.72 -19.88 -11.75
N VAL A 109 -2.48 -18.97 -11.15
CA VAL A 109 -2.79 -18.98 -9.71
C VAL A 109 -4.23 -18.52 -9.55
N SER A 110 -5.03 -19.35 -8.88
CA SER A 110 -6.46 -19.12 -8.69
C SER A 110 -6.84 -18.82 -7.24
N ASN A 111 -8.02 -18.24 -7.05
CA ASN A 111 -8.72 -18.11 -5.76
C ASN A 111 -8.07 -17.22 -4.69
N ILE A 112 -7.41 -16.12 -5.07
CA ILE A 112 -6.92 -15.13 -4.11
C ILE A 112 -7.92 -13.98 -3.98
N SER A 113 -8.83 -14.09 -3.01
CA SER A 113 -9.92 -13.13 -2.84
C SER A 113 -9.46 -11.74 -2.41
N SER A 114 -8.45 -11.69 -1.54
CA SER A 114 -7.95 -10.45 -0.96
C SER A 114 -6.56 -10.62 -0.39
N VAL A 115 -5.76 -9.57 -0.44
CA VAL A 115 -4.49 -9.44 0.26
C VAL A 115 -4.45 -8.15 1.06
N GLN A 116 -3.69 -8.15 2.13
CA GLN A 116 -3.44 -7.00 3.01
C GLN A 116 -1.98 -6.57 2.87
N PRO A 117 -1.65 -5.31 3.25
CA PRO A 117 -0.29 -4.82 3.26
C PRO A 117 0.69 -5.82 3.87
N GLY A 118 1.79 -6.10 3.18
CA GLY A 118 2.66 -7.23 3.52
C GLY A 118 3.45 -7.82 2.36
N HIS A 119 3.89 -9.06 2.55
CA HIS A 119 4.43 -9.89 1.49
C HIS A 119 3.63 -11.18 1.42
N GLN A 120 3.33 -11.63 0.21
CA GLN A 120 2.64 -12.89 -0.02
C GLN A 120 3.33 -13.62 -1.16
N CYS A 121 3.41 -14.94 -1.06
CA CYS A 121 3.96 -15.80 -2.08
C CYS A 121 2.97 -16.89 -2.49
N TYR A 122 2.89 -17.13 -3.80
CA TYR A 122 2.00 -18.11 -4.39
C TYR A 122 2.77 -19.03 -5.32
N LYS A 123 2.51 -20.33 -5.21
CA LYS A 123 3.02 -21.31 -6.17
C LYS A 123 2.13 -21.31 -7.40
N LEU A 124 2.76 -21.41 -8.57
CA LEU A 124 2.02 -21.59 -9.81
C LEU A 124 1.42 -23.00 -9.86
N GLU A 125 0.25 -23.09 -10.47
CA GLU A 125 -0.37 -24.34 -10.90
C GLU A 125 0.50 -25.03 -11.97
N ALA A 126 0.19 -26.29 -12.27
CA ALA A 126 0.98 -27.06 -13.24
C ALA A 126 0.90 -26.42 -14.62
N LEU A 127 2.06 -26.08 -15.17
CA LEU A 127 2.20 -25.57 -16.53
C LEU A 127 2.04 -26.71 -17.56
N PRO A 128 1.75 -26.41 -18.84
CA PRO A 128 1.58 -27.43 -19.87
C PRO A 128 2.83 -28.32 -20.04
N ASP A 129 2.65 -29.64 -20.09
CA ASP A 129 3.76 -30.61 -20.25
C ASP A 129 4.61 -30.41 -21.53
N SER A 130 4.09 -29.68 -22.52
CA SER A 130 4.82 -29.34 -23.75
C SER A 130 5.80 -28.18 -23.59
N LEU A 131 5.80 -27.51 -22.43
CA LEU A 131 6.70 -26.40 -22.15
C LEU A 131 8.14 -26.90 -21.99
N THR A 132 9.10 -26.18 -22.56
CA THR A 132 10.51 -26.58 -22.55
C THR A 132 11.39 -25.42 -22.12
N ALA A 133 12.56 -25.73 -21.55
CA ALA A 133 13.54 -24.72 -21.16
C ALA A 133 13.93 -23.85 -22.37
N GLY A 134 14.15 -22.56 -22.12
CA GLY A 134 14.35 -21.52 -23.12
C GLY A 134 13.04 -20.90 -23.65
N THR A 135 11.87 -21.43 -23.28
CA THR A 135 10.60 -20.80 -23.63
C THR A 135 10.44 -19.48 -22.88
N ASN A 136 10.14 -18.41 -23.61
CA ASN A 136 9.85 -17.11 -23.04
C ASN A 136 8.36 -17.01 -22.69
N ALA A 137 8.05 -16.33 -21.59
CA ALA A 137 6.69 -16.00 -21.20
C ALA A 137 6.63 -14.67 -20.45
N THR A 138 5.43 -14.15 -20.26
CA THR A 138 5.15 -13.03 -19.37
C THR A 138 4.06 -13.46 -18.40
N ILE A 139 4.31 -13.25 -17.11
CA ILE A 139 3.33 -13.45 -16.05
C ILE A 139 2.67 -12.09 -15.80
N GLN A 140 1.35 -12.04 -15.92
CA GLN A 140 0.54 -10.88 -15.61
C GLN A 140 -0.04 -11.04 -14.21
N LEU A 141 -0.03 -9.94 -13.45
CA LEU A 141 -0.77 -9.74 -12.22
C LEU A 141 -1.93 -8.80 -12.56
N GLU A 142 -3.16 -9.25 -12.35
CA GLU A 142 -4.37 -8.43 -12.41
C GLU A 142 -5.02 -8.41 -11.03
N TYR A 143 -5.42 -7.24 -10.54
CA TYR A 143 -6.08 -7.10 -9.24
C TYR A 143 -6.92 -5.84 -9.16
N TRP A 144 -7.80 -5.77 -8.17
CA TRP A 144 -8.57 -4.57 -7.85
C TRP A 144 -8.01 -3.90 -6.60
N SER A 145 -7.95 -2.58 -6.61
CA SER A 145 -7.68 -1.77 -5.42
C SER A 145 -8.50 -0.47 -5.46
N SER A 146 -8.66 0.18 -4.31
CA SER A 146 -9.41 1.44 -4.16
C SER A 146 -8.51 2.67 -4.08
N TYR A 147 -7.36 2.61 -4.74
CA TYR A 147 -6.32 3.64 -4.74
C TYR A 147 -6.82 5.00 -5.26
N ASP A 148 -6.22 6.10 -4.79
CA ASP A 148 -6.52 7.51 -5.10
C ASP A 148 -7.94 8.05 -4.80
N ASP A 149 -8.99 7.48 -5.39
CA ASP A 149 -10.35 8.07 -5.40
C ASP A 149 -11.41 7.25 -4.63
N GLY A 150 -10.98 6.14 -4.02
CA GLY A 150 -11.82 5.26 -3.20
C GLY A 150 -12.78 4.38 -4.00
N LYS A 151 -12.66 4.32 -5.33
CA LYS A 151 -13.39 3.37 -6.18
C LYS A 151 -12.49 2.19 -6.52
N ASN A 152 -13.09 1.01 -6.64
CA ASN A 152 -12.36 -0.16 -7.12
C ASN A 152 -12.01 0.03 -8.59
N GLU A 153 -10.72 0.10 -8.87
CA GLU A 153 -10.13 0.12 -10.20
C GLU A 153 -9.31 -1.15 -10.41
N THR A 154 -9.19 -1.58 -11.67
CA THR A 154 -8.34 -2.71 -12.04
C THR A 154 -6.93 -2.24 -12.30
N PHE A 155 -5.96 -2.92 -11.72
CA PHE A 155 -4.53 -2.65 -11.87
C PHE A 155 -3.84 -3.85 -12.50
N TYR A 156 -2.76 -3.57 -13.20
CA TYR A 156 -1.97 -4.55 -13.94
C TYR A 156 -0.49 -4.40 -13.62
N ALA A 157 0.23 -5.52 -13.62
CA ALA A 157 1.68 -5.55 -13.67
C ALA A 157 2.14 -6.78 -14.46
N CYS A 158 3.31 -6.71 -15.08
CA CYS A 158 3.90 -7.85 -15.80
C CYS A 158 5.30 -8.14 -15.31
N ALA A 159 5.63 -9.43 -15.19
CA ALA A 159 6.98 -9.93 -14.98
C ALA A 159 7.37 -10.83 -16.16
N ASP A 160 8.50 -10.52 -16.82
CA ASP A 160 8.95 -11.28 -17.97
C ASP A 160 9.92 -12.39 -17.55
N VAL A 161 9.70 -13.60 -18.06
CA VAL A 161 10.46 -14.79 -17.66
C VAL A 161 10.99 -15.60 -18.84
N THR A 162 12.04 -16.38 -18.59
CA THR A 162 12.51 -17.44 -19.47
C THR A 162 12.56 -18.73 -18.67
N PHE A 163 11.89 -19.76 -19.15
CA PHE A 163 11.84 -21.04 -18.47
C PHE A 163 13.19 -21.74 -18.46
N VAL A 164 13.56 -22.32 -17.32
CA VAL A 164 14.77 -23.13 -17.15
C VAL A 164 14.41 -24.47 -16.50
N GLU A 165 15.27 -25.47 -16.72
CA GLU A 165 15.15 -26.74 -16.01
C GLU A 165 15.36 -26.54 -14.50
N ALA A 166 14.69 -27.34 -13.67
CA ALA A 166 14.83 -27.30 -12.20
C ALA A 166 16.29 -27.31 -11.74
N SER A 167 17.12 -28.12 -12.41
CA SER A 167 18.54 -28.27 -12.09
C SER A 167 19.41 -27.05 -12.41
N ALA A 168 18.91 -26.14 -13.25
CA ALA A 168 19.57 -24.90 -13.61
C ALA A 168 19.06 -23.69 -12.81
N PHE A 169 18.00 -23.87 -12.02
CA PHE A 169 17.43 -22.80 -11.20
C PHE A 169 18.09 -22.76 -9.81
N ASP A 170 18.88 -21.72 -9.55
CA ASP A 170 19.61 -21.52 -8.29
C ASP A 170 19.17 -20.27 -7.50
N ALA A 171 18.18 -19.53 -8.01
CA ALA A 171 17.70 -18.31 -7.39
C ALA A 171 16.98 -18.59 -6.06
N GLN A 172 17.35 -17.81 -5.04
CA GLN A 172 16.63 -17.83 -3.77
C GLN A 172 15.41 -16.90 -3.86
N VAL A 173 14.25 -17.47 -4.17
CA VAL A 173 12.98 -16.74 -4.22
C VAL A 173 12.59 -16.26 -2.81
N PRO A 174 12.27 -14.97 -2.60
CA PRO A 174 11.82 -14.43 -1.31
C PRO A 174 10.36 -14.83 -1.02
N CYS A 175 10.09 -16.14 -1.01
CA CYS A 175 8.76 -16.71 -0.90
C CYS A 175 8.36 -16.87 0.58
N PHE A 176 7.79 -15.83 1.16
CA PHE A 176 7.25 -15.85 2.53
C PHE A 176 5.97 -15.01 2.63
N ASN A 177 5.11 -15.37 3.57
CA ASN A 177 3.84 -14.71 3.79
C ASN A 177 3.86 -14.00 5.15
N VAL A 178 3.68 -12.68 5.14
CA VAL A 178 3.57 -11.85 6.35
C VAL A 178 2.65 -10.67 6.08
N THR A 179 1.91 -10.23 7.10
CA THR A 179 1.11 -9.00 7.04
C THR A 179 1.78 -7.90 7.85
N ALA A 180 1.59 -6.64 7.46
CA ALA A 180 2.14 -5.50 8.17
C ALA A 180 1.70 -5.44 9.64
N SER A 181 0.46 -5.87 9.92
CA SER A 181 -0.08 -5.98 11.27
C SER A 181 0.67 -6.96 12.16
N ASP A 182 1.39 -7.94 11.60
CA ASP A 182 2.21 -8.88 12.38
C ASP A 182 3.44 -8.20 13.00
N PHE A 183 3.84 -7.03 12.48
CA PHE A 183 5.01 -6.27 12.93
C PHE A 183 4.65 -5.06 13.81
N ASP A 184 3.36 -4.82 14.07
CA ASP A 184 2.90 -3.93 15.13
C ASP A 184 3.23 -4.56 16.48
N SER A 185 4.51 -4.47 16.83
CA SER A 185 5.02 -4.74 18.16
C SER A 185 4.50 -3.66 19.09
N GLY A 186 3.29 -3.87 19.60
CA GLY A 186 2.80 -3.20 20.77
C GLY A 186 3.90 -3.17 21.83
N SER A 187 4.08 -2.01 22.47
CA SER A 187 4.97 -1.76 23.61
C SER A 187 5.07 -2.99 24.53
N SER A 188 6.04 -3.84 24.25
CA SER A 188 6.26 -5.08 24.99
C SER A 188 7.45 -4.83 25.88
N SER A 189 7.12 -4.44 27.12
CA SER A 189 8.02 -4.48 28.27
C SER A 189 8.85 -5.77 28.25
N PRO A 190 10.18 -5.74 28.46
CA PRO A 190 11.02 -6.91 28.33
C PRO A 190 10.70 -7.89 29.46
N SER A 191 9.87 -8.89 29.16
CA SER A 191 9.71 -10.07 30.01
C SER A 191 10.82 -11.05 29.61
N SER A 192 11.93 -11.01 30.35
CA SER A 192 13.04 -11.94 30.21
C SER A 192 12.58 -13.37 30.53
N ALA A 193 12.17 -14.13 29.52
CA ALA A 193 12.08 -15.59 29.62
C ALA A 193 13.46 -16.18 29.31
N SER A 194 14.18 -16.52 30.37
CA SER A 194 15.47 -17.20 30.31
C SER A 194 15.24 -18.68 29.97
N SER A 195 15.72 -19.15 28.81
CA SER A 195 15.85 -20.56 28.50
C SER A 195 17.24 -21.06 28.88
N THR A 196 17.27 -21.88 29.93
CA THR A 196 18.43 -22.49 30.57
C THR A 196 19.08 -23.53 29.65
N GLY A 197 20.26 -23.23 29.13
CA GLY A 197 21.18 -24.21 28.55
C GLY A 197 21.97 -24.90 29.66
N THR A 198 21.65 -26.16 29.94
CA THR A 198 22.32 -27.00 30.92
C THR A 198 23.67 -27.49 30.37
N ALA A 199 24.79 -26.99 30.91
CA ALA A 199 26.10 -27.60 30.77
C ALA A 199 26.66 -27.92 32.16
N SER A 200 27.06 -29.18 32.34
CA SER A 200 27.40 -29.79 33.62
C SER A 200 28.86 -29.58 34.03
N SER A 201 29.02 -29.01 35.22
CA SER A 201 30.02 -29.15 36.29
C SER A 201 31.48 -29.65 36.04
N THR A 202 32.43 -28.83 36.49
CA THR A 202 33.53 -29.10 37.45
C THR A 202 34.22 -27.74 37.67
N GLY A 203 34.36 -27.10 38.83
CA GLY A 203 34.42 -27.49 40.23
C GLY A 203 35.70 -26.86 40.80
N THR A 204 35.59 -25.82 41.67
CA THR A 204 36.33 -25.63 42.95
C THR A 204 36.37 -24.15 43.40
N ALA A 205 36.08 -23.97 44.71
CA ALA A 205 36.36 -22.85 45.63
C ALA A 205 35.43 -21.61 45.69
N ALA A 206 34.64 -21.58 46.78
CA ALA A 206 34.05 -20.40 47.44
C ALA A 206 35.02 -19.89 48.56
N PRO A 207 34.69 -18.90 49.44
CA PRO A 207 33.47 -18.10 49.54
C PRO A 207 33.70 -16.58 49.77
N GLY A 208 32.62 -15.78 49.71
CA GLY A 208 32.64 -14.37 50.12
C GLY A 208 31.23 -13.78 50.17
N ASN A 209 30.66 -13.75 51.37
CA ASN A 209 29.27 -13.46 51.69
C ASN A 209 29.10 -11.97 52.06
N SER A 210 28.20 -11.22 51.41
CA SER A 210 27.41 -10.17 52.08
C SER A 210 26.49 -9.41 51.11
N SER A 211 25.20 -9.47 51.42
CA SER A 211 24.12 -8.62 50.96
C SER A 211 24.29 -7.16 51.40
N SER A 212 24.07 -6.21 50.49
CA SER A 212 23.55 -4.88 50.85
C SER A 212 22.84 -4.23 49.67
N SER A 213 21.60 -3.88 49.94
CA SER A 213 20.64 -3.11 49.15
C SER A 213 21.06 -1.67 48.86
N ALA A 214 20.44 -1.13 47.81
CA ALA A 214 20.21 0.28 47.47
C ALA A 214 21.34 1.04 46.76
N SER A 215 21.11 1.43 45.51
CA SER A 215 20.57 2.76 45.22
C SER A 215 20.32 2.96 43.73
N SER A 216 19.19 3.60 43.48
CA SER A 216 18.67 4.18 42.25
C SER A 216 19.67 5.06 41.50
N SER A 217 19.86 4.79 40.21
CA SER A 217 20.17 5.83 39.21
C SER A 217 19.46 5.48 37.90
N LEU A 218 18.30 6.09 37.71
CA LEU A 218 17.53 6.01 36.47
C LEU A 218 18.10 7.03 35.48
N SER A 219 18.33 6.58 34.25
CA SER A 219 18.82 7.39 33.13
C SER A 219 17.80 8.46 32.72
N SER A 220 18.30 9.64 32.38
CA SER A 220 17.60 10.91 32.13
C SER A 220 16.71 10.94 30.87
N ALA A 221 15.93 9.90 30.57
CA ALA A 221 15.12 9.82 29.34
C ALA A 221 13.63 10.18 29.49
N ASP A 222 13.11 10.40 30.70
CA ASP A 222 11.64 10.55 30.94
C ASP A 222 11.11 11.98 31.15
N LYS A 223 11.79 13.01 30.65
CA LYS A 223 11.32 14.40 30.84
C LYS A 223 11.52 15.31 29.63
N ALA A 224 10.62 15.23 28.65
CA ALA A 224 10.20 16.37 27.82
C ALA A 224 9.05 15.98 26.88
N GLY A 225 7.81 16.16 27.31
CA GLY A 225 6.62 15.96 26.49
C GLY A 225 5.47 16.85 26.93
N ILE A 226 5.70 18.16 27.01
CA ILE A 226 4.65 19.14 27.27
C ILE A 226 4.54 20.11 26.08
N ALA A 227 3.38 19.99 25.42
CA ALA A 227 2.55 21.02 24.81
C ALA A 227 3.17 22.03 23.84
N ILE A 228 2.91 21.86 22.53
CA ILE A 228 2.50 22.94 21.62
C ILE A 228 1.46 22.38 20.62
N GLY A 229 0.21 22.29 21.04
CA GLY A 229 -0.91 22.36 20.12
C GLY A 229 -1.23 23.83 19.90
N SER A 230 -0.98 24.38 18.71
CA SER A 230 -1.50 25.68 18.22
C SER A 230 -0.97 26.05 16.81
N VAL A 231 -1.27 25.28 15.77
CA VAL A 231 -1.34 25.83 14.38
C VAL A 231 -2.43 25.14 13.54
N LEU A 232 -2.72 23.86 13.77
CA LEU A 232 -3.75 23.13 13.00
C LEU A 232 -5.20 23.40 13.43
N GLY A 233 -5.45 24.03 14.60
CA GLY A 233 -6.81 24.39 15.02
C GLY A 233 -7.39 25.62 14.29
N GLY A 234 -6.53 26.52 13.77
CA GLY A 234 -6.97 27.76 13.13
C GLY A 234 -7.50 27.56 11.70
N LEU A 235 -6.89 26.66 10.94
CA LEU A 235 -7.29 26.37 9.55
C LEU A 235 -8.53 25.48 9.48
N SER A 236 -8.71 24.55 10.43
CA SER A 236 -9.92 23.72 10.50
C SER A 236 -11.18 24.53 10.85
N LEU A 237 -11.08 25.57 11.69
CA LEU A 237 -12.21 26.43 12.03
C LEU A 237 -12.63 27.35 10.88
N LEU A 238 -11.66 27.88 10.11
CA LEU A 238 -11.95 28.66 8.91
C LEU A 238 -12.52 27.78 7.78
N GLY A 239 -11.99 26.57 7.59
CA GLY A 239 -12.51 25.59 6.64
C GLY A 239 -13.94 25.17 6.96
N ALA A 240 -14.24 24.86 8.22
CA ALA A 240 -15.58 24.51 8.67
C ALA A 240 -16.59 25.66 8.51
N ALA A 241 -16.18 26.91 8.78
CA ALA A 241 -17.03 28.08 8.60
C ALA A 241 -17.36 28.34 7.12
N VAL A 242 -16.38 28.20 6.21
CA VAL A 242 -16.60 28.35 4.77
C VAL A 242 -17.48 27.21 4.23
N PHE A 243 -17.22 25.97 4.63
CA PHE A 243 -18.03 24.81 4.24
C PHE A 243 -19.49 24.94 4.72
N PHE A 244 -19.71 25.34 5.97
CA PHE A 244 -21.05 25.54 6.52
C PHE A 244 -21.79 26.70 5.83
N TRP A 245 -21.09 27.77 5.47
CA TRP A 245 -21.68 28.89 4.72
C TRP A 245 -22.09 28.49 3.30
N LEU A 246 -21.25 27.71 2.58
CA LEU A 246 -21.57 27.19 1.26
C LEU A 246 -22.73 26.17 1.31
N TYR A 247 -22.77 25.32 2.34
CA TYR A 247 -23.86 24.37 2.56
C TYR A 247 -25.19 25.09 2.80
N ARG A 248 -25.21 26.13 3.65
CA ARG A 248 -26.41 26.95 3.90
C ARG A 248 -26.89 27.68 2.65
N LYS A 249 -25.98 28.19 1.81
CA LYS A 249 -26.35 28.81 0.52
C LYS A 249 -27.00 27.81 -0.45
N ARG A 250 -26.47 26.59 -0.54
CA ARG A 250 -27.02 25.53 -1.40
C ARG A 250 -28.39 25.04 -0.90
N ALA A 251 -28.58 24.94 0.41
CA ALA A 251 -29.87 24.57 1.02
C ALA A 251 -30.95 25.65 0.80
N ALA A 252 -30.59 26.94 0.94
CA ALA A 252 -31.51 28.04 0.67
C ALA A 252 -31.92 28.13 -0.82
N ALA A 253 -30.99 27.86 -1.74
CA ALA A 253 -31.30 27.80 -3.18
C ALA A 253 -32.27 26.65 -3.53
N LYS A 254 -32.11 25.48 -2.89
CA LYS A 254 -33.06 24.35 -3.05
C LYS A 254 -34.45 24.67 -2.47
N ALA A 255 -34.53 25.40 -1.36
CA ALA A 255 -35.81 25.82 -0.78
C ALA A 255 -36.56 26.83 -1.68
N GLN A 256 -35.84 27.77 -2.30
CA GLN A 256 -36.44 28.73 -3.23
C GLN A 256 -36.93 28.08 -4.54
N ALA A 257 -36.20 27.08 -5.04
CA ALA A 257 -36.65 26.28 -6.19
C ALA A 257 -37.92 25.45 -5.88
N ALA A 258 -38.07 24.97 -4.63
CA ALA A 258 -39.26 24.24 -4.20
C ALA A 258 -40.51 25.14 -4.01
N SER A 259 -40.33 26.40 -3.56
CA SER A 259 -41.45 27.34 -3.40
C SER A 259 -41.97 27.94 -4.72
N ALA A 260 -41.11 28.03 -5.75
CA ALA A 260 -41.53 28.49 -7.09
C ALA A 260 -42.39 27.47 -7.85
N ALA A 261 -42.32 26.18 -7.49
CA ALA A 261 -43.12 25.11 -8.09
C ALA A 261 -44.55 24.99 -7.49
N ALA A 262 -44.87 25.73 -6.42
CA ALA A 262 -46.11 25.59 -5.66
C ALA A 262 -47.18 26.66 -5.96
N VAL A 263 -46.95 27.58 -6.90
CA VAL A 263 -47.91 28.63 -7.26
C VAL A 263 -48.40 28.45 -8.70
N THR A 264 -49.37 27.58 -8.88
CA THR A 264 -50.30 27.62 -10.02
C THR A 264 -51.73 27.56 -9.46
N PRO A 265 -52.51 28.65 -9.52
CA PRO A 265 -53.90 28.61 -9.07
C PRO A 265 -54.78 27.88 -10.09
N LYS A 266 -55.75 27.16 -9.53
CA LYS A 266 -56.78 26.34 -10.17
C LYS A 266 -58.09 27.15 -10.25
N GLU A 267 -58.90 26.83 -11.27
CA GLU A 267 -60.33 27.19 -11.50
C GLU A 267 -60.62 28.60 -12.02
N VAL A 268 -61.54 28.81 -12.97
CA VAL A 268 -63.01 28.57 -12.93
C VAL A 268 -63.53 28.24 -14.37
N GLU A 269 -64.18 27.08 -14.63
CA GLU A 269 -65.65 26.80 -14.67
C GLU A 269 -66.38 27.54 -15.83
N GLU A 270 -66.80 26.87 -16.91
CA GLU A 270 -68.07 26.12 -17.20
C GLU A 270 -69.14 26.96 -17.94
N ALA A 271 -69.72 26.33 -18.97
CA ALA A 271 -71.14 26.28 -19.33
C ALA A 271 -71.64 26.96 -20.63
N ALA A 272 -72.48 26.14 -21.31
CA ALA A 272 -73.54 26.40 -22.28
C ALA A 272 -73.13 26.69 -23.74
N SER A 273 -73.38 25.81 -24.72
CA SER A 273 -74.65 25.24 -25.25
C SER A 273 -75.35 26.11 -26.31
N VAL A 274 -75.82 25.44 -27.37
CA VAL A 274 -76.85 25.81 -28.37
C VAL A 274 -76.39 26.31 -29.76
N ARG A 275 -76.40 25.36 -30.72
CA ARG A 275 -77.20 25.31 -31.99
C ARG A 275 -77.15 26.52 -32.95
N SER A 276 -76.85 26.28 -34.23
CA SER A 276 -77.81 26.44 -35.36
C SER A 276 -77.17 26.32 -36.75
N HIS A 277 -77.89 25.58 -37.61
CA HIS A 277 -77.89 25.49 -39.08
C HIS A 277 -76.70 24.88 -39.83
#